data_AF-A0A962VZB7-F1
#
_entry.id   AF-A0A962VZB7-F1
#
_cell.length_a   1.000
_cell.length_b   1.000
_cell.length_c   1.000
_cell.angle_alpha   90.00
_cell.angle_beta   90.00
_cell.angle_gamma   90.00
#
_symmetry.space_group_name_H-M   'P 1'
#
loop_
_entity.id
_entity.type
_entity.pdbx_description
1 polymer ?
#
loop_
_entity_poly.entity_id
_entity_poly.type
_entity_poly.pdbx_seq_one_letter_code
_entity_poly.pdbx_strand_id
1 'polypeptide(L)'
;MATHRPQDTGFSPESAFQFTLDVLDAAEDLTAQRRPTTPKTLTPLLRARAPGRRPTLPQLQAALTQVTHWREQVLTRDLLAHRRQLLTLRARTEAELNRLSEDVAYLTVMVRETDAVLRTSWRAPDDAACAERSGPTAGSRPEA
;
A
#
# COMPACT_ATOMS: atom_id res chain seq x y z
N MET A 1 -9.53 -9.37 46.50
CA MET A 1 -9.90 -9.89 45.18
C MET A 1 -10.81 -8.86 44.51
N ALA A 2 -10.24 -7.86 43.84
CA ALA A 2 -11.02 -6.81 43.18
C ALA A 2 -11.57 -7.37 41.86
N THR A 3 -12.86 -7.68 41.83
CA THR A 3 -13.58 -8.03 40.61
C THR A 3 -13.76 -6.75 39.79
N HIS A 4 -12.86 -6.50 38.85
CA HIS A 4 -13.07 -5.51 37.80
C HIS A 4 -14.34 -5.89 37.03
N ARG A 5 -15.42 -5.14 37.25
CA ARG A 5 -16.65 -5.27 36.47
C ARG A 5 -16.33 -4.80 35.04
N PRO A 6 -16.51 -5.63 34.00
CA PRO A 6 -16.36 -5.16 32.63
C PRO A 6 -17.38 -4.04 32.43
N GLN A 7 -16.94 -2.88 31.95
CA GLN A 7 -17.89 -1.88 31.44
C GLN A 7 -18.59 -2.54 30.25
N ASP A 8 -19.90 -2.77 30.36
CA ASP A 8 -20.72 -3.33 29.29
C ASP A 8 -20.77 -2.32 28.13
N THR A 9 -19.77 -2.39 27.27
CA THR A 9 -19.67 -1.56 26.06
C THR A 9 -20.57 -2.09 24.94
N GLY A 10 -21.23 -3.24 25.15
CA GLY A 10 -22.03 -3.93 24.13
C GLY A 10 -21.18 -4.58 23.02
N PHE A 11 -19.85 -4.54 23.13
CA PHE A 11 -18.92 -5.21 22.22
C PHE A 11 -18.48 -6.57 22.79
N SER A 12 -18.15 -7.51 21.91
CA SER A 12 -17.33 -8.66 22.33
C SER A 12 -15.96 -8.18 22.83
N PRO A 13 -15.29 -8.90 23.73
CA PRO A 13 -13.99 -8.49 24.28
C PRO A 13 -12.95 -8.15 23.20
N GLU A 14 -12.87 -8.97 22.15
CA GLU A 14 -12.00 -8.75 21.01
C GLU A 14 -12.36 -7.47 20.24
N SER A 15 -13.66 -7.25 20.01
CA SER A 15 -14.14 -6.05 19.34
C SER A 15 -13.87 -4.79 20.15
N ALA A 16 -14.00 -4.87 21.47
CA ALA A 16 -13.71 -3.76 22.39
C ALA A 16 -12.21 -3.45 22.42
N PHE A 17 -11.36 -4.48 22.42
CA PHE A 17 -9.91 -4.34 22.34
C PHE A 17 -9.50 -3.65 21.04
N GLN A 18 -9.95 -4.16 19.90
CA GLN A 18 -9.66 -3.56 18.60
C GLN A 18 -10.17 -2.12 18.52
N PHE A 19 -11.39 -1.86 19.02
CA PHE A 19 -11.92 -0.49 19.08
C PHE A 19 -11.06 0.45 19.91
N THR A 20 -10.54 -0.03 21.04
CA THR A 20 -9.67 0.76 21.91
C THR A 20 -8.34 1.08 21.24
N LEU A 21 -7.80 0.16 20.44
CA LEU A 21 -6.64 0.41 19.59
C LEU A 21 -6.92 1.47 18.51
N ASP A 22 -8.08 1.40 17.86
CA ASP A 22 -8.49 2.41 16.86
C ASP A 22 -8.60 3.81 17.50
N VAL A 23 -9.15 3.88 18.72
CA VAL A 23 -9.26 5.11 19.53
C VAL A 23 -7.89 5.63 19.95
N LEU A 24 -6.98 4.73 20.35
CA LEU A 24 -5.61 5.08 20.72
C LEU A 24 -4.88 5.71 19.52
N ASP A 25 -4.95 5.07 18.35
CA ASP A 25 -4.28 5.57 17.15
C ASP A 25 -4.89 6.93 16.71
N ALA A 26 -6.22 7.07 16.76
CA ALA A 26 -6.89 8.33 16.44
C ALA A 26 -6.55 9.45 17.45
N ALA A 27 -6.41 9.12 18.74
CA ALA A 27 -5.99 10.06 19.76
C ALA A 27 -4.56 10.56 19.52
N GLU A 28 -3.69 9.72 18.98
CA GLU A 28 -2.33 10.12 18.63
C GLU A 28 -2.25 10.97 17.39
N ASP A 29 -3.06 10.68 16.38
CA ASP A 29 -3.20 11.55 15.21
C ASP A 29 -3.65 12.97 15.64
N LEU A 30 -4.60 13.06 16.57
CA LEU A 30 -5.02 14.33 17.15
C LEU A 30 -3.90 15.01 17.96
N THR A 31 -3.15 14.23 18.75
CA THR A 31 -2.02 14.74 19.54
C THR A 31 -0.92 15.30 18.63
N ALA A 32 -0.58 14.60 17.55
CA ALA A 32 0.37 15.05 16.54
C ALA A 32 -0.09 16.34 15.85
N GLN A 33 -1.40 16.48 15.63
CA GLN A 33 -2.02 17.70 15.09
C GLN A 33 -2.26 18.79 16.14
N ARG A 34 -1.84 18.60 17.40
CA ARG A 34 -2.09 19.51 18.55
C ARG A 34 -3.57 19.83 18.75
N ARG A 35 -4.45 18.88 18.45
CA ARG A 35 -5.90 18.97 18.62
C ARG A 35 -6.34 18.27 19.91
N PRO A 36 -7.45 18.73 20.52
CA PRO A 36 -7.95 18.10 21.73
C PRO A 36 -8.52 16.70 21.44
N THR A 37 -8.21 15.74 22.32
CA THR A 37 -8.74 14.38 22.26
C THR A 37 -10.08 14.30 22.98
N THR A 38 -11.16 14.55 22.24
CA THR A 38 -12.55 14.51 22.76
C THR A 38 -13.40 13.57 21.91
N PRO A 39 -14.52 13.04 22.43
CA PRO A 39 -15.43 12.22 21.62
C PRO A 39 -15.86 12.90 20.31
N LYS A 40 -16.07 14.22 20.33
CA LYS A 40 -16.45 15.00 19.14
C LYS A 40 -15.36 15.00 18.06
N THR A 41 -14.09 15.14 18.45
CA THR A 41 -12.95 15.16 17.51
C THR A 41 -12.55 13.75 17.04
N LEU A 42 -12.80 12.72 17.84
CA LEU A 42 -12.51 11.32 17.50
C LEU A 42 -13.52 10.69 16.55
N THR A 43 -14.81 11.00 16.71
CA THR A 43 -15.89 10.43 15.90
C THR A 43 -15.63 10.46 14.38
N PRO A 44 -15.22 11.59 13.77
CA PRO A 44 -14.95 11.63 12.33
C PRO A 44 -13.73 10.77 11.93
N LEU A 45 -12.67 10.74 12.74
CA LEU A 45 -11.47 9.93 12.48
C LEU A 45 -11.76 8.43 12.52
N LEU A 46 -12.52 8.00 13.53
CA LEU A 46 -12.92 6.60 13.67
C LEU A 46 -13.84 6.14 12.54
N ARG A 47 -14.72 7.04 12.05
CA ARG A 47 -15.56 6.76 10.89
C ARG A 47 -14.75 6.59 9.61
N ALA A 48 -13.66 7.35 9.45
CA ALA A 48 -12.76 7.23 8.31
C ALA A 48 -11.94 5.93 8.34
N ARG A 49 -11.48 5.49 9.53
CA ARG A 49 -10.74 4.23 9.72
C ARG A 49 -11.61 2.98 9.59
N ALA A 50 -12.83 3.02 10.13
CA ALA A 50 -13.75 1.89 10.16
C ALA A 50 -15.14 2.30 9.64
N PRO A 51 -15.30 2.42 8.31
CA PRO A 51 -16.59 2.74 7.71
C PRO A 51 -17.61 1.65 8.08
N GLY A 52 -18.66 2.04 8.78
CA GLY A 52 -19.70 1.13 9.30
C GLY A 52 -19.77 1.06 10.82
N ARG A 53 -18.72 1.45 11.54
CA ARG A 53 -18.74 1.53 13.00
C ARG A 53 -19.24 2.90 13.44
N ARG A 54 -20.41 2.94 14.10
CA ARG A 54 -20.96 4.16 14.72
C ARG A 54 -20.86 4.03 16.24
N PRO A 55 -19.70 4.35 16.84
CA PRO A 55 -19.54 4.20 18.27
C PRO A 55 -20.45 5.18 19.01
N THR A 56 -21.07 4.71 20.09
CA THR A 56 -21.86 5.55 20.97
C THR A 56 -20.95 6.38 21.88
N LEU A 57 -21.46 7.50 22.41
CA LEU A 57 -20.72 8.32 23.37
C LEU A 57 -20.16 7.51 24.58
N PRO A 58 -20.93 6.63 25.25
CA PRO A 58 -20.40 5.84 26.36
C PRO A 58 -19.30 4.86 25.91
N GLN A 59 -19.39 4.27 24.72
CA GLN A 59 -18.32 3.42 24.17
C GLN A 59 -17.03 4.21 23.95
N LEU A 60 -17.13 5.45 23.43
CA LEU A 60 -15.98 6.33 23.26
C LEU A 60 -15.34 6.70 24.60
N GLN A 61 -16.16 7.00 25.62
CA GLN A 61 -15.67 7.34 26.96
C GLN A 61 -14.97 6.14 27.63
N ALA A 62 -15.54 4.94 27.51
CA ALA A 62 -14.94 3.70 28.01
C ALA A 62 -13.57 3.44 27.34
N ALA A 63 -13.51 3.54 26.01
CA ALA A 63 -12.27 3.37 25.27
C ALA A 63 -11.21 4.43 25.64
N LEU A 64 -11.60 5.70 25.80
CA LEU A 64 -10.69 6.76 26.23
C LEU A 64 -10.15 6.52 27.65
N THR A 65 -10.99 6.04 28.55
CA THR A 65 -10.58 5.67 29.91
C THR A 65 -9.56 4.54 29.85
N GLN A 66 -9.82 3.52 29.03
CA GLN A 66 -8.91 2.39 28.83
C GLN A 66 -7.58 2.81 28.20
N VAL A 67 -7.60 3.71 27.22
CA VAL A 67 -6.39 4.28 26.60
C VAL A 67 -5.55 5.04 27.63
N THR A 68 -6.20 5.83 28.50
CA THR A 68 -5.50 6.55 29.58
C THR A 68 -4.83 5.56 30.53
N HIS A 69 -5.56 4.52 30.93
CA HIS A 69 -5.02 3.45 31.78
C HIS A 69 -3.81 2.73 31.15
N TRP A 70 -3.87 2.41 29.86
CA TRP A 70 -2.74 1.81 29.15
C TRP A 70 -1.51 2.70 29.10
N ARG A 71 -1.68 4.03 29.03
CA ARG A 71 -0.58 4.99 29.02
C ARG A 71 0.08 5.14 30.39
N GLU A 72 -0.68 4.98 31.46
CA GLU A 72 -0.17 5.02 32.83
C GLU A 72 0.65 3.76 33.19
N GLN A 73 0.34 2.62 32.57
CA GLN A 73 1.06 1.37 32.80
C GLN A 73 2.29 1.23 31.88
N VAL A 74 3.49 1.25 32.47
CA VAL A 74 4.78 1.20 31.75
C VAL A 74 4.88 0.03 30.77
N LEU A 75 4.57 -1.19 31.22
CA LEU A 75 4.65 -2.38 30.35
C LEU A 75 3.69 -2.30 29.16
N THR A 76 2.46 -1.88 29.40
CA THR A 76 1.44 -1.74 28.36
C THR A 76 1.82 -0.65 27.36
N ARG A 77 2.34 0.48 27.84
CA ARG A 77 2.87 1.56 26.99
C ARG A 77 4.00 1.08 26.09
N ASP A 78 4.97 0.36 26.64
CA ASP A 78 6.14 -0.10 25.87
C ASP A 78 5.75 -1.17 24.84
N LEU A 79 4.82 -2.07 25.19
CA LEU A 79 4.22 -3.01 24.24
C LEU A 79 3.48 -2.31 23.09
N LEU A 80 2.71 -1.26 23.40
CA LEU A 80 2.02 -0.47 22.38
C LEU A 80 3.01 0.28 21.46
N ALA A 81 4.08 0.83 22.02
CA ALA A 81 5.15 1.44 21.24
C ALA A 81 5.83 0.43 20.30
N HIS A 82 6.14 -0.77 20.82
CA HIS A 82 6.71 -1.84 20.02
C HIS A 82 5.77 -2.31 18.91
N ARG A 83 4.47 -2.48 19.21
CA ARG A 83 3.45 -2.82 18.20
C ARG A 83 3.46 -1.83 17.04
N ARG A 84 3.60 -0.53 17.30
CA ARG A 84 3.69 0.48 16.23
C ARG A 84 4.94 0.35 15.39
N GLN A 85 6.09 0.12 16.02
CA GLN A 85 7.33 -0.13 15.28
C GLN A 85 7.18 -1.30 14.32
N LEU A 86 6.54 -2.39 14.76
CA LEU A 86 6.25 -3.55 13.92
C LEU A 86 5.31 -3.21 12.75
N LEU A 87 4.26 -2.42 12.99
CA LEU A 87 3.35 -2.00 11.93
C LEU A 87 4.04 -1.09 10.89
N THR A 88 4.89 -0.16 11.34
CA THR A 88 5.69 0.68 10.44
C THR A 88 6.65 -0.15 9.60
N LEU A 89 7.35 -1.11 10.23
CA LEU A 89 8.24 -2.01 9.51
C LEU A 89 7.49 -2.83 8.46
N ARG A 90 6.34 -3.39 8.84
CA ARG A 90 5.49 -4.15 7.93
C ARG A 90 5.06 -3.32 6.72
N ALA A 91 4.54 -2.12 6.93
CA ALA A 91 4.10 -1.23 5.85
C ALA A 91 5.24 -0.89 4.89
N ARG A 92 6.45 -0.68 5.42
CA ARG A 92 7.66 -0.47 4.60
C ARG A 92 7.99 -1.69 3.75
N THR A 93 7.98 -2.89 4.34
CA THR A 93 8.25 -4.13 3.61
C THR A 93 7.21 -4.36 2.51
N GLU A 94 5.93 -4.12 2.78
CA GLU A 94 4.86 -4.23 1.78
C GLU A 94 5.08 -3.23 0.61
N ALA A 95 5.51 -2.00 0.91
CA ALA A 95 5.84 -1.02 -0.12
C ALA A 95 7.05 -1.43 -0.97
N GLU A 96 8.09 -1.99 -0.35
CA GLU A 96 9.28 -2.51 -1.05
C GLU A 96 8.91 -3.70 -1.95
N LEU A 97 8.05 -4.61 -1.49
CA LEU A 97 7.54 -5.72 -2.30
C LEU A 97 6.75 -5.23 -3.52
N ASN A 98 5.87 -4.24 -3.33
CA ASN A 98 5.10 -3.67 -4.44
C ASN A 98 6.02 -3.04 -5.49
N ARG A 99 7.05 -2.30 -5.05
CA ARG A 99 8.04 -1.71 -5.95
C ARG A 99 8.82 -2.78 -6.73
N LEU A 100 9.27 -3.84 -6.08
CA LEU A 100 9.94 -4.96 -6.76
C LEU A 100 9.01 -5.63 -7.78
N SER A 101 7.72 -5.76 -7.47
CA SER A 101 6.72 -6.27 -8.41
C SER A 101 6.60 -5.38 -9.65
N GLU A 102 6.58 -4.06 -9.47
CA GLU A 102 6.57 -3.09 -10.58
C GLU A 102 7.85 -3.18 -11.42
N ASP A 103 9.01 -3.27 -10.78
CA ASP A 103 10.31 -3.40 -11.45
C ASP A 103 10.37 -4.68 -12.30
N VAL A 104 9.88 -5.82 -11.77
CA VAL A 104 9.79 -7.08 -12.51
C VAL A 104 8.87 -6.95 -13.72
N ALA A 105 7.72 -6.29 -13.58
CA ALA A 105 6.81 -6.06 -14.69
C ALA A 105 7.47 -5.20 -15.78
N TYR A 106 8.15 -4.12 -15.39
CA TYR A 106 8.89 -3.26 -16.31
C TYR A 106 9.98 -4.02 -17.07
N LEU A 107 10.83 -4.76 -16.35
CA LEU A 107 11.91 -5.54 -16.97
C LEU A 107 11.36 -6.60 -17.93
N THR A 108 10.23 -7.23 -17.59
CA THR A 108 9.56 -8.20 -18.46
C THR A 108 9.12 -7.57 -19.78
N VAL A 109 8.59 -6.35 -19.75
CA VAL A 109 8.23 -5.59 -20.95
C VAL A 109 9.48 -5.25 -21.76
N MET A 110 10.51 -4.69 -21.12
CA MET A 110 11.75 -4.31 -21.79
C MET A 110 12.45 -5.47 -22.49
N VAL A 111 12.49 -6.66 -21.86
CA VAL A 111 13.04 -7.86 -22.49
C VAL A 111 12.23 -8.26 -23.73
N ARG A 112 10.90 -8.26 -23.64
CA ARG A 112 10.02 -8.60 -24.78
C ARG A 112 10.19 -7.62 -25.94
N GLU A 113 10.28 -6.33 -25.66
CA GLU A 113 10.49 -5.30 -26.68
C GLU A 113 11.86 -5.45 -27.33
N THR A 114 12.91 -5.70 -26.53
CA THR A 114 14.26 -5.97 -27.03
C THR A 114 14.27 -7.19 -27.95
N ASP A 115 13.63 -8.30 -27.54
CA ASP A 115 13.50 -9.51 -28.35
C ASP A 115 12.74 -9.23 -29.67
N ALA A 116 11.70 -8.39 -29.64
CA ALA A 116 10.94 -8.03 -30.83
C ALA A 116 11.79 -7.21 -31.82
N VAL A 117 12.58 -6.25 -31.33
CA VAL A 117 13.52 -5.48 -32.16
C VAL A 117 14.57 -6.40 -32.78
N LEU A 118 15.19 -7.28 -31.97
CA LEU A 118 16.19 -8.23 -32.46
C LEU A 118 15.62 -9.15 -33.54
N ARG A 119 14.42 -9.71 -33.34
CA ARG A 119 13.76 -10.55 -34.36
C ARG A 119 13.45 -9.80 -35.65
N THR A 120 13.07 -8.52 -35.56
CA THR A 120 12.76 -7.69 -36.72
C THR A 120 14.03 -7.36 -37.50
N SER A 121 15.13 -7.07 -36.80
CA SER A 121 16.44 -6.82 -37.42
C SER A 121 17.02 -8.06 -38.14
N TRP A 122 16.73 -9.27 -37.63
CA TRP A 122 17.12 -10.53 -38.29
C TRP A 122 16.24 -10.87 -39.50
N ARG A 123 15.02 -10.33 -39.59
CA ARG A 123 14.09 -10.54 -40.71
C ARG A 123 14.18 -9.45 -41.79
N ALA A 124 15.07 -8.45 -41.65
CA ALA A 124 15.38 -7.53 -42.73
C ALA A 124 16.12 -8.32 -43.84
N PRO A 125 15.56 -8.43 -45.05
CA PRO A 125 16.07 -9.37 -46.02
C PRO A 125 17.27 -8.82 -46.79
N ASP A 126 18.33 -9.64 -46.86
CA ASP A 126 19.33 -9.64 -47.94
C ASP A 126 18.70 -9.85 -49.35
N ASP A 127 17.37 -10.02 -49.44
CA ASP A 127 16.66 -10.36 -50.67
C ASP A 127 16.46 -9.16 -51.62
N ALA A 128 16.77 -7.92 -51.21
CA ALA A 128 16.72 -6.76 -52.11
C ALA A 128 17.99 -6.62 -52.97
N ALA A 129 19.13 -7.22 -52.57
CA ALA A 129 20.42 -7.00 -53.24
C ALA A 129 20.71 -7.99 -54.39
N CYS A 130 19.93 -9.08 -54.53
CA CYS A 130 20.18 -10.12 -55.54
C CYS A 130 19.36 -9.95 -56.84
N ALA A 131 18.37 -9.03 -56.88
CA ALA A 131 17.54 -8.83 -58.07
C ALA A 131 18.09 -7.79 -59.07
N GLU A 132 19.03 -6.92 -58.67
CA GLU A 132 19.50 -5.82 -59.52
C GLU A 132 20.79 -6.12 -60.34
N ARG A 133 21.41 -7.31 -60.20
CA ARG A 133 22.65 -7.66 -60.91
C ARG A 133 22.49 -8.51 -62.17
N SER A 134 21.27 -8.66 -62.70
CA SER A 134 21.05 -9.28 -64.01
C SER A 134 20.74 -8.20 -65.06
N GLY A 135 21.76 -7.43 -65.41
CA GLY A 135 21.72 -6.57 -66.60
C GLY A 135 23.14 -6.24 -67.08
N PRO A 136 23.52 -6.77 -68.26
CA PRO A 136 24.31 -6.01 -69.22
C PRO A 136 23.55 -5.98 -70.56
N THR A 137 23.12 -4.81 -71.07
CA THR A 137 23.88 -3.79 -71.82
C THR A 137 24.49 -4.29 -73.15
N ALA A 138 24.26 -3.47 -74.19
CA ALA A 138 24.85 -3.43 -75.54
C ALA A 138 24.05 -4.18 -76.63
N GLY A 139 23.69 -3.58 -77.76
CA GLY A 139 23.99 -2.25 -78.29
C GLY A 139 23.43 -2.12 -79.71
N SER A 140 23.19 -0.88 -80.10
CA SER A 140 23.21 -0.34 -81.47
C SER A 140 22.32 -0.93 -82.58
N ARG A 141 21.32 -0.09 -82.95
CA ARG A 141 20.79 0.29 -84.30
C ARG A 141 21.77 0.09 -85.50
N PRO A 142 21.36 0.24 -86.80
CA PRO A 142 20.08 0.71 -87.39
C PRO A 142 19.63 0.05 -88.75
N GLU A 143 18.67 0.72 -89.41
CA GLU A 143 18.31 0.75 -90.86
C GLU A 143 17.40 -0.38 -91.40
N ALA A 144 16.42 -0.12 -92.28
CA ALA A 144 15.90 1.08 -92.94
C ALA A 144 14.41 0.86 -93.26
#